data_AF-X1PKH3-F1
#
_entry.id   AF-X1PKH3-F1
#
_cell.length_a   1.000
_cell.length_b   1.000
_cell.length_c   1.000
_cell.angle_alpha   90.00
_cell.angle_beta   90.00
_cell.angle_gamma   90.00
#
_symmetry.space_group_name_H-M   'P 1'
#
loop_
_entity.id
_entity.type
_entity.pdbx_description
1 polymer ?
#
loop_
_entity_poly.entity_id
_entity_poly.type
_entity_poly.pdbx_seq_one_letter_code
_entity_poly.pdbx_strand_id
1 'polypeptide(L)' 'MEEAKTITSMMEEKRVFNPPEQIRQNAYIKSLDEYKRIYQKSVDDPEGFWGELANLHTS' A
#
# COMPACT_ATOMS: atom_id res chain seq x y z
N MET A 1 13.40 3.64 -29.54
CA MET A 1 13.10 2.21 -29.36
C MET A 1 11.67 2.14 -28.88
N GLU A 2 10.78 1.64 -29.73
CA GLU A 2 9.38 1.41 -29.37
C GLU A 2 9.33 0.26 -28.36
N GLU A 3 8.76 0.52 -27.20
CA GLU A 3 8.41 -0.53 -26.24
C GLU A 3 6.89 -0.65 -26.22
N ALA A 4 6.42 -1.76 -26.77
CA ALA A 4 5.04 -2.03 -27.09
C ALA A 4 4.13 -1.82 -25.87
N LYS A 5 3.20 -0.86 -25.98
CA LYS A 5 2.01 -0.83 -25.13
C LYS A 5 1.13 -2.02 -25.55
N THR A 6 1.43 -3.19 -25.00
CA THR A 6 0.56 -4.37 -25.06
C THR A 6 -0.83 -3.93 -24.62
N ILE A 7 -1.76 -3.94 -25.56
CA ILE A 7 -3.17 -3.60 -25.32
C ILE A 7 -3.75 -4.72 -24.47
N THR A 8 -3.64 -4.60 -23.15
CA THR A 8 -4.31 -5.51 -22.22
C THR A 8 -5.77 -5.07 -22.13
N SER A 9 -6.59 -5.49 -23.11
CA SER A 9 -8.04 -5.30 -23.07
C SER A 9 -8.64 -6.25 -22.03
N MET A 10 -8.47 -5.94 -20.75
CA MET A 10 -9.28 -6.54 -19.68
C MET A 10 -10.62 -5.79 -19.68
N MET A 11 -11.74 -6.50 -19.79
CA MET A 11 -13.04 -5.90 -19.51
C MET A 11 -13.00 -5.38 -18.06
N GLU A 12 -12.93 -4.06 -17.91
CA GLU A 12 -12.56 -3.42 -16.65
C GLU A 12 -13.77 -3.39 -15.71
N GLU A 13 -14.07 -4.54 -15.11
CA GLU A 13 -15.11 -4.65 -14.11
C GLU A 13 -14.64 -3.98 -12.81
N LYS A 14 -14.99 -2.69 -12.63
CA LYS A 14 -14.59 -1.83 -11.49
C LYS A 14 -15.29 -2.16 -10.18
N ARG A 15 -15.64 -3.43 -9.93
CA ARG A 15 -16.27 -3.84 -8.67
C ARG A 15 -15.23 -3.78 -7.55
N VAL A 16 -15.40 -2.81 -6.65
CA VAL A 16 -14.58 -2.68 -5.44
C VAL A 16 -15.24 -3.49 -4.32
N PHE A 17 -14.56 -4.54 -3.87
CA PHE A 17 -14.97 -5.31 -2.70
C PHE A 17 -14.22 -4.80 -1.48
N ASN A 18 -14.92 -4.06 -0.62
CA ASN A 18 -14.33 -3.59 0.62
C ASN A 18 -14.08 -4.76 1.59
N PRO A 19 -13.00 -4.72 2.39
CA PRO A 19 -12.78 -5.73 3.41
C PRO A 19 -13.94 -5.71 4.43
N PRO A 20 -14.37 -6.88 4.93
CA PRO A 20 -15.40 -6.97 5.97
C PRO A 20 -14.93 -6.24 7.23
N GLU A 21 -15.90 -5.72 7.99
CA GLU A 21 -15.64 -4.81 9.12
C GLU A 21 -14.72 -5.42 10.19
N GLN A 22 -14.86 -6.73 10.47
CA GLN A 22 -14.00 -7.46 11.40
C GLN A 22 -12.52 -7.41 11.01
N ILE A 23 -12.20 -7.45 9.72
CA ILE A 23 -10.82 -7.34 9.22
C ILE A 23 -10.35 -5.89 9.30
N ARG A 24 -11.22 -4.93 8.96
CA ARG A 24 -10.91 -3.49 9.04
C ARG A 24 -10.58 -3.05 10.48
N GLN A 25 -11.27 -3.59 11.47
CA GLN A 25 -11.01 -3.30 12.89
C GLN A 25 -9.62 -3.78 13.36
N ASN A 26 -9.11 -4.87 12.80
CA ASN A 26 -7.81 -5.44 13.16
C ASN A 26 -6.66 -5.01 12.23
N ALA A 27 -6.95 -4.35 11.11
CA ALA A 27 -5.92 -3.89 10.18
C ALA A 27 -4.99 -2.86 10.85
N TYR A 28 -3.68 -3.00 10.62
CA TYR A 28 -2.70 -2.02 11.07
C TYR A 28 -2.85 -0.66 10.38
N ILE A 29 -3.43 -0.65 9.17
CA ILE A 29 -3.69 0.55 8.38
C ILE A 29 -5.19 0.68 8.16
N LYS A 30 -5.80 1.78 8.62
CA LYS A 30 -7.27 1.93 8.65
C LYS A 30 -7.86 2.52 7.38
N SER A 31 -7.04 3.12 6.52
CA SER A 31 -7.50 3.82 5.34
C SER A 31 -6.45 3.89 4.24
N LEU A 32 -6.90 4.01 3.00
CA LEU A 32 -6.01 4.21 1.86
C LEU A 32 -5.20 5.51 1.96
N ASP A 33 -5.76 6.55 2.58
CA ASP A 33 -5.02 7.80 2.81
C ASP A 33 -3.85 7.60 3.78
N GLU A 34 -4.09 6.85 4.85
CA GLU A 34 -3.06 6.48 5.83
C GLU A 34 -1.96 5.63 5.16
N TYR A 35 -2.36 4.64 4.35
CA TYR A 35 -1.44 3.86 3.53
C TYR A 35 -0.57 4.77 2.64
N LYS A 36 -1.18 5.73 1.92
CA LYS A 36 -0.44 6.64 1.04
C LYS A 36 0.57 7.49 1.79
N ARG A 37 0.25 7.96 3.00
CA ARG A 37 1.19 8.74 3.82
C ARG A 37 2.38 7.89 4.28
N ILE A 38 2.11 6.69 4.78
CA ILE A 38 3.14 5.72 5.19
C ILE A 38 4.02 5.36 3.99
N TYR A 39 3.40 5.08 2.85
CA TYR A 39 4.10 4.77 1.61
C TYR A 39 4.98 5.94 1.15
N GLN A 40 4.46 7.16 1.14
CA GLN A 40 5.22 8.34 0.76
C GLN A 40 6.46 8.52 1.67
N LYS A 41 6.29 8.35 2.99
CA LYS A 41 7.42 8.37 3.94
C LYS A 41 8.44 7.27 3.64
N SER A 42 7.99 6.05 3.30
CA SER A 42 8.89 4.95 2.95
C SER A 42 9.72 5.20 1.69
N VAL A 43 9.24 6.09 0.81
CA VAL A 43 9.93 6.47 -0.44
C VAL A 43 10.83 7.69 -0.23
N ASP A 44 10.37 8.70 0.52
CA ASP A 44 11.12 9.94 0.76
C ASP A 44 12.27 9.77 1.77
N ASP A 45 12.10 8.91 2.78
CA ASP A 45 13.09 8.62 3.81
C ASP A 45 13.13 7.12 4.16
N PRO A 46 13.71 6.29 3.27
CA PRO A 46 13.73 4.84 3.47
C PRO A 46 14.56 4.43 4.70
N GLU A 47 15.69 5.09 4.96
CA GLU A 47 16.55 4.74 6.10
C GLU A 47 15.88 5.03 7.44
N GLY A 48 15.28 6.22 7.60
CA GLY A 48 14.52 6.55 8.81
C GLY A 48 13.30 5.67 8.98
N PHE A 49 12.54 5.43 7.91
CA PHE A 49 11.35 4.58 7.93
C PHE A 49 11.66 3.14 8.36
N TRP A 50 12.64 2.48 7.72
CA TRP A 50 12.99 1.10 8.05
C TRP A 50 13.74 1.00 9.40
N GLY A 51 14.50 2.02 9.79
CA GLY A 51 15.15 2.08 11.11
C GLY A 51 14.14 2.15 12.26
N GLU A 52 13.10 2.97 12.13
CA GLU A 52 12.00 3.03 13.11
C GLU A 52 11.25 1.69 13.20
N LEU A 53 10.94 1.06 12.06
CA LEU A 53 10.27 -0.23 12.02
C LEU A 53 11.11 -1.37 12.62
N ALA A 54 12.43 -1.35 12.38
CA ALA A 54 13.33 -2.34 12.95
C ALA A 54 13.38 -2.24 14.48
N ASN A 55 13.49 -1.03 15.03
CA ASN A 55 13.53 -0.81 16.48
C ASN A 55 12.23 -1.21 17.19
N LEU A 56 11.08 -1.15 16.51
CA LEU A 56 9.77 -1.51 17.06
C LEU A 56 9.63 -3.02 17.34
N HIS A 57 10.45 -3.88 16.72
CA HIS A 57 10.31 -5.34 16.82
C HIS A 57 11.38 -6.03 17.68
N THR A 58 12.40 -5.29 18.13
CA THR A 58 13.55 -5.85 18.87
C THR A 58 13.44 -5.74 20.40
N SER A 59 12.28 -5.39 20.96
CA SER A 59 12.02 -5.32 22.41
C SER A 59 10.90 -6.24 22.85
#